data_AF-A0AAV2QBY2-F1
#
_entry.id   AF-A0AAV2QBY2-F1
#
_cell.length_a   1.000
_cell.length_b   1.000
_cell.length_c   1.000
_cell.angle_alpha   90.00
_cell.angle_beta   90.00
_cell.angle_gamma   90.00
#
_symmetry.space_group_name_H-M   'P 1'
#
loop_
_entity.id
_entity.type
_entity.pdbx_description
1 polymer ?
#
loop_
_entity_poly.entity_id
_entity_poly.type
_entity_poly.pdbx_seq_one_letter_code
_entity_poly.pdbx_strand_id
1 'polypeptide(L)'
;NLRSTINHQVSKKEYDLILNADVNSSHHHQWFYFEISNMEASTPYIFNIINNEKPNSEFNFGMKPVMFSVIEAMHGRPAWIRIGTDICYHKNHYCRIPKSKENFKSRKLANRCYYTATFTITFQHSYDVCYLAYHYPYTYAQLQTFLSTVESSVFPSDVLYNNQVLCHTLNGNLVPLLTITSKDKIKEKEVILLTSRVHPGESNASWVMQGTICHLLSDTQTAKALRKAYIFKIVPMLNPEGVIHGK
;
A
#
# COMPACT_ATOMS: atom_id res chain seq x y z
N ASN A 1 1.95 9.05 -6.21
CA ASN A 1 2.05 8.77 -7.65
C ASN A 1 0.65 8.58 -8.23
N LEU A 2 0.04 9.69 -8.68
CA LEU A 2 -0.56 9.76 -10.00
C LEU A 2 0.22 10.83 -10.76
N ARG A 3 0.73 10.50 -11.94
CA ARG A 3 1.02 11.49 -12.97
C ARG A 3 -0.14 11.42 -13.95
N SER A 4 -1.14 12.28 -13.74
CA SER A 4 -2.36 12.37 -14.55
C SER A 4 -3.21 11.09 -14.49
N THR A 5 -4.31 11.12 -13.75
CA THR A 5 -5.50 10.50 -14.32
C THR A 5 -5.86 11.35 -15.53
N ILE A 6 -6.01 10.75 -16.70
CA ILE A 6 -6.88 11.38 -17.69
C ILE A 6 -8.28 11.24 -17.08
N ASN A 7 -8.71 12.26 -16.33
CA ASN A 7 -10.05 12.33 -15.80
C ASN A 7 -10.96 12.54 -17.01
N HIS A 8 -11.62 11.47 -17.46
CA HIS A 8 -12.76 11.64 -18.35
C HIS A 8 -13.98 11.83 -17.45
N GLN A 9 -14.41 13.09 -17.32
CA GLN A 9 -15.65 13.40 -16.64
C GLN A 9 -16.81 12.90 -17.51
N VAL A 10 -17.42 11.79 -17.12
CA VAL A 10 -18.53 11.15 -17.84
C VAL A 10 -19.80 11.97 -17.66
N SER A 11 -20.02 12.48 -16.45
CA SER A 11 -21.12 13.39 -16.10
C SER A 11 -20.67 14.36 -15.01
N LYS A 12 -21.54 15.30 -14.60
CA LYS A 12 -21.19 16.33 -13.60
C LYS A 12 -20.56 15.76 -12.31
N LYS A 13 -20.88 14.51 -11.92
CA LYS A 13 -20.43 13.87 -10.68
C LYS A 13 -19.92 12.43 -10.89
N GLU A 14 -19.63 12.03 -12.12
CA GLU A 14 -19.11 10.70 -12.46
C GLU A 14 -17.79 10.82 -13.23
N TYR A 15 -16.80 10.05 -12.77
CA TYR A 15 -15.42 10.17 -13.23
C TYR A 15 -14.84 8.80 -13.57
N ASP A 16 -14.40 8.66 -14.81
CA ASP A 16 -13.58 7.53 -15.23
C ASP A 16 -12.11 7.85 -14.97
N LEU A 17 -11.45 6.94 -14.26
CA LEU A 17 -10.08 7.00 -13.82
C LEU A 17 -9.27 5.86 -14.46
N ILE A 18 -8.07 6.19 -14.94
CA ILE A 18 -7.13 5.24 -15.52
C ILE A 18 -5.89 5.20 -14.63
N LEU A 19 -5.53 4.02 -14.14
CA LEU A 19 -4.28 3.80 -13.40
C LEU A 19 -3.11 3.81 -14.37
N ASN A 20 -2.05 4.53 -14.02
CA ASN A 20 -0.84 4.51 -14.84
C ASN A 20 -0.10 3.19 -14.70
N ALA A 21 0.44 2.72 -15.81
CA ALA A 21 1.40 1.65 -15.82
C ALA A 21 2.71 2.10 -15.19
N ASP A 22 3.43 1.13 -14.65
CA ASP A 22 4.70 1.39 -14.01
C ASP A 22 5.80 1.65 -15.03
N VAL A 23 6.81 2.41 -14.61
CA VAL A 23 8.02 2.67 -15.41
C VAL A 23 8.67 1.36 -15.93
N ASN A 24 8.52 0.27 -15.17
CA ASN A 24 9.11 -1.04 -15.48
C ASN A 24 8.09 -2.17 -15.69
N SER A 25 6.78 -1.88 -15.81
CA SER A 25 5.76 -2.91 -16.09
C SER A 25 4.54 -2.31 -16.81
N SER A 26 4.11 -2.93 -17.91
CA SER A 26 2.84 -2.61 -18.56
C SER A 26 1.64 -3.40 -18.01
N HIS A 27 1.81 -4.06 -16.86
CA HIS A 27 0.87 -5.01 -16.26
C HIS A 27 0.77 -4.83 -14.74
N HIS A 28 -0.32 -5.32 -14.16
CA HIS A 28 -0.62 -5.33 -12.71
C HIS A 28 -1.07 -4.00 -12.07
N HIS A 29 -2.13 -3.39 -12.62
CA HIS A 29 -2.77 -2.20 -12.04
C HIS A 29 -3.83 -2.59 -11.00
N GLN A 30 -3.60 -2.25 -9.74
CA GLN A 30 -4.59 -2.45 -8.66
C GLN A 30 -4.48 -1.39 -7.57
N TRP A 31 -3.27 -0.97 -7.21
CA TRP A 31 -3.05 0.11 -6.26
C TRP A 31 -3.45 1.46 -6.85
N PHE A 32 -4.12 2.28 -6.05
CA PHE A 32 -4.38 3.68 -6.35
C PHE A 32 -4.19 4.54 -5.09
N TYR A 33 -3.74 5.77 -5.30
CA TYR A 33 -3.62 6.82 -4.29
C TYR A 33 -3.72 8.16 -5.01
N PHE A 34 -4.84 8.88 -4.88
CA PHE A 34 -5.05 10.17 -5.54
C PHE A 34 -5.70 11.20 -4.63
N GLU A 35 -5.54 12.47 -4.99
CA GLU A 35 -6.21 13.60 -4.36
C GLU A 35 -7.52 13.90 -5.08
N ILE A 36 -8.54 14.28 -4.31
CA ILE A 36 -9.78 14.87 -4.75
C ILE A 36 -9.93 16.20 -4.02
N SER A 37 -10.27 17.25 -4.76
CA SER A 37 -10.60 18.55 -4.22
C SER A 37 -11.82 19.14 -4.94
N ASN A 38 -12.30 20.29 -4.47
CA ASN A 38 -13.43 21.01 -5.08
C ASN A 38 -14.74 20.20 -5.17
N MET A 39 -14.98 19.33 -4.19
CA MET A 39 -16.25 18.61 -4.03
C MET A 39 -17.29 19.44 -3.27
N GLU A 40 -18.57 19.09 -3.43
CA GLU A 40 -19.69 19.59 -2.62
C GLU A 40 -20.03 18.55 -1.54
N ALA A 41 -20.25 19.01 -0.31
CA ALA A 41 -20.68 18.18 0.81
C ALA A 41 -22.04 17.53 0.54
N SER A 42 -22.25 16.35 1.11
CA SER A 42 -23.52 15.58 1.05
C SER A 42 -24.01 15.24 -0.36
N THR A 43 -23.17 15.44 -1.37
CA THR A 43 -23.45 15.07 -2.76
C THR A 43 -22.74 13.76 -3.10
N PRO A 44 -23.40 12.78 -3.74
CA PRO A 44 -22.76 11.54 -4.18
C PRO A 44 -21.92 11.77 -5.45
N TYR A 45 -20.71 11.21 -5.45
CA TYR A 45 -19.77 11.19 -6.57
C TYR A 45 -19.41 9.75 -6.92
N ILE A 46 -19.45 9.40 -8.20
CA ILE A 46 -19.14 8.06 -8.69
C ILE A 46 -17.73 8.07 -9.31
N PHE A 47 -16.89 7.13 -8.87
CA PHE A 47 -15.56 6.94 -9.42
C PHE A 47 -15.44 5.55 -10.02
N ASN A 48 -15.01 5.47 -11.26
CA ASN A 48 -14.82 4.25 -12.01
C ASN A 48 -13.34 4.08 -12.36
N ILE A 49 -12.65 3.10 -11.78
CA ILE A 49 -11.28 2.76 -12.20
C ILE A 49 -11.40 1.72 -13.32
N ILE A 50 -11.15 2.11 -14.57
CA ILE A 50 -11.61 1.34 -15.74
C ILE A 50 -10.57 0.38 -16.34
N ASN A 51 -9.31 0.42 -15.91
CA ASN A 51 -8.23 -0.37 -16.51
C ASN A 51 -7.65 -1.45 -15.58
N ASN A 52 -8.44 -1.97 -14.64
CA ASN A 52 -7.96 -3.05 -13.77
C ASN A 52 -7.77 -4.36 -14.56
N GLU A 53 -6.76 -5.12 -14.17
CA GLU A 53 -6.34 -6.31 -14.93
C GLU A 53 -6.82 -7.65 -14.37
N LYS A 54 -7.07 -7.71 -13.07
CA LYS A 54 -7.40 -8.95 -12.38
C LYS A 54 -8.86 -9.33 -12.63
N PRO A 55 -9.19 -10.62 -12.78
CA PRO A 55 -10.56 -11.04 -13.01
C PRO A 55 -11.47 -10.90 -11.78
N ASN A 56 -10.88 -10.75 -10.60
CA ASN A 56 -11.61 -10.58 -9.35
C ASN A 56 -10.89 -9.59 -8.44
N SER A 57 -11.61 -9.08 -7.45
CA SER A 57 -11.12 -8.09 -6.49
C SER A 57 -11.79 -8.28 -5.13
N GLU A 58 -11.07 -7.94 -4.05
CA GLU A 58 -11.60 -7.90 -2.69
C GLU A 58 -12.77 -6.91 -2.52
N PHE A 59 -12.92 -5.97 -3.46
CA PHE A 59 -14.13 -5.13 -3.53
C PHE A 59 -15.42 -5.95 -3.66
N ASN A 60 -15.39 -7.11 -4.33
CA ASN A 60 -16.53 -8.02 -4.41
C ASN A 60 -16.82 -8.77 -3.10
N PHE A 61 -15.90 -8.71 -2.13
CA PHE A 61 -16.02 -9.36 -0.82
C PHE A 61 -16.11 -8.34 0.33
N GLY A 62 -16.51 -7.10 0.03
CA GLY A 62 -16.81 -6.09 1.04
C GLY A 62 -15.64 -5.17 1.41
N MET A 63 -14.49 -5.28 0.75
CA MET A 63 -13.45 -4.27 0.88
C MET A 63 -14.00 -2.90 0.44
N LYS A 64 -13.55 -1.84 1.12
CA LYS A 64 -13.87 -0.45 0.77
C LYS A 64 -12.59 0.35 0.55
N PRO A 65 -12.56 1.35 -0.34
CA PRO A 65 -11.44 2.27 -0.39
C PRO A 65 -11.28 3.00 0.96
N VAL A 66 -10.11 3.59 1.18
CA VAL A 66 -9.86 4.45 2.34
C VAL A 66 -9.73 5.90 1.92
N MET A 67 -10.19 6.81 2.78
CA MET A 67 -10.08 8.25 2.59
C MET A 67 -9.41 8.91 3.77
N PHE A 68 -8.59 9.93 3.48
CA PHE A 68 -8.07 10.88 4.46
C PHE A 68 -8.57 12.28 4.12
N SER A 69 -9.20 12.96 5.07
CA SER A 69 -9.69 14.35 4.93
C SER A 69 -8.71 15.31 5.58
N VAL A 70 -8.31 16.37 4.85
CA VAL A 70 -7.43 17.41 5.40
C VAL A 70 -8.19 18.27 6.43
N ILE A 71 -9.46 18.59 6.19
CA ILE A 71 -10.29 19.31 7.17
C ILE A 71 -10.41 18.53 8.49
N GLU A 72 -10.70 17.22 8.44
CA GLU A 72 -10.78 16.40 9.66
C GLU A 72 -9.44 16.31 10.40
N ALA A 73 -8.33 16.23 9.65
CA ALA A 73 -6.99 16.27 10.22
C ALA A 73 -6.69 17.60 10.93
N MET A 74 -7.07 18.73 10.32
CA MET A 74 -6.95 20.07 10.93
C MET A 74 -7.81 20.23 12.19
N HIS A 75 -8.95 19.53 12.26
CA HIS A 75 -9.78 19.44 13.47
C HIS A 75 -9.25 18.45 14.52
N GLY A 76 -8.01 17.98 14.39
CA GLY A 76 -7.37 17.08 15.35
C GLY A 76 -7.78 15.61 15.22
N ARG A 77 -8.39 15.21 14.10
CA ARG A 77 -8.78 13.82 13.82
C ARG A 77 -8.08 13.25 12.57
N PRO A 78 -6.73 13.25 12.52
CA PRO A 78 -6.00 12.73 11.35
C PRO A 78 -6.15 11.21 11.27
N ALA A 79 -7.01 10.73 10.37
CA ALA A 79 -7.24 9.31 10.21
C ALA A 79 -7.60 8.94 8.76
N TRP A 80 -7.16 7.74 8.37
CA TRP A 80 -7.71 7.06 7.20
C TRP A 80 -8.96 6.29 7.61
N ILE A 81 -10.07 6.50 6.91
CA ILE A 81 -11.34 5.81 7.18
C ILE A 81 -11.80 5.03 5.96
N ARG A 82 -12.41 3.86 6.16
CA ARG A 82 -13.07 3.11 5.09
C ARG A 82 -14.30 3.89 4.64
N ILE A 83 -14.42 4.14 3.34
CA ILE A 83 -15.52 4.92 2.78
C ILE A 83 -16.07 4.24 1.53
N GLY A 84 -17.28 4.62 1.15
CA GLY A 84 -17.89 4.24 -0.10
C GLY A 84 -19.09 3.33 0.05
N THR A 85 -20.01 3.50 -0.89
CA THR A 85 -21.21 2.70 -1.11
C THR A 85 -21.24 2.22 -2.56
N ASP A 86 -22.18 1.32 -2.86
CA ASP A 86 -22.45 0.85 -4.22
C ASP A 86 -21.18 0.34 -4.93
N ILE A 87 -20.33 -0.35 -4.17
CA ILE A 87 -19.04 -0.82 -4.65
C ILE A 87 -19.26 -2.06 -5.51
N CYS A 88 -18.73 -2.02 -6.74
CA CYS A 88 -18.83 -3.11 -7.68
C CYS A 88 -17.50 -3.31 -8.40
N TYR A 89 -17.14 -4.58 -8.65
CA TYR A 89 -16.02 -4.93 -9.51
C TYR A 89 -16.47 -5.88 -10.61
N HIS A 90 -16.51 -5.38 -11.84
CA HIS A 90 -17.04 -6.12 -12.98
C HIS A 90 -16.19 -5.95 -14.22
N LYS A 91 -16.31 -6.90 -15.14
CA LYS A 91 -15.64 -6.84 -16.44
C LYS A 91 -16.24 -5.71 -17.30
N ASN A 92 -15.40 -5.02 -18.06
CA ASN A 92 -15.84 -3.96 -18.99
C ASN A 92 -15.49 -4.29 -20.45
N HIS A 93 -15.78 -3.35 -21.36
CA HIS A 93 -15.57 -3.52 -22.79
C HIS A 93 -14.22 -2.96 -23.29
N TYR A 94 -13.44 -2.28 -22.44
CA TYR A 94 -12.13 -1.76 -22.80
C TYR A 94 -11.14 -2.92 -22.95
N CYS A 95 -10.53 -3.06 -24.13
CA CYS A 95 -9.66 -4.19 -24.46
C CYS A 95 -8.21 -3.76 -24.70
N ARG A 96 -7.26 -4.62 -24.35
CA ARG A 96 -5.83 -4.40 -24.65
C ARG A 96 -5.55 -4.56 -26.14
N ILE A 97 -4.79 -3.61 -26.71
CA ILE A 97 -4.24 -3.73 -28.07
C ILE A 97 -3.12 -4.79 -28.05
N PRO A 98 -3.14 -5.81 -28.93
CA PRO A 98 -2.07 -6.81 -28.97
C PRO A 98 -0.75 -6.20 -29.46
N LYS A 99 0.35 -6.50 -28.75
CA LYS A 99 1.71 -6.02 -29.11
C LYS A 99 2.31 -6.70 -30.35
N SER A 100 1.70 -7.75 -30.91
CA SER A 100 2.15 -8.41 -32.15
C SER A 100 0.99 -8.82 -33.06
N LYS A 101 1.18 -8.68 -34.38
CA LYS A 101 0.21 -9.05 -35.43
C LYS A 101 0.06 -10.57 -35.63
N GLU A 102 0.91 -11.39 -35.01
CA GLU A 102 0.95 -12.85 -35.26
C GLU A 102 -0.05 -13.68 -34.42
N ASN A 103 -0.62 -13.13 -33.35
CA ASN A 103 -1.54 -13.86 -32.45
C ASN A 103 -3.02 -13.61 -32.76
N PHE A 104 -3.38 -13.59 -34.05
CA PHE A 104 -4.77 -13.51 -34.52
C PHE A 104 -5.53 -14.85 -34.45
N LYS A 105 -4.86 -15.97 -34.13
CA LYS A 105 -5.50 -17.28 -34.04
C LYS A 105 -5.97 -17.59 -32.60
N SER A 106 -7.27 -17.35 -32.39
CA SER A 106 -8.20 -18.15 -31.57
C SER A 106 -7.83 -18.57 -30.13
N ARG A 107 -7.33 -17.66 -29.27
CA ARG A 107 -7.54 -17.79 -27.81
C ARG A 107 -8.06 -16.50 -27.17
N LYS A 108 -9.38 -16.51 -26.95
CA LYS A 108 -10.24 -15.69 -26.06
C LYS A 108 -10.01 -14.17 -26.07
N LEU A 109 -10.76 -13.46 -26.94
CA LEU A 109 -11.01 -12.02 -26.82
C LEU A 109 -11.51 -11.64 -25.41
N ALA A 110 -12.29 -12.53 -24.79
CA ALA A 110 -12.80 -12.39 -23.42
C ALA A 110 -11.73 -12.31 -22.32
N ASN A 111 -10.49 -12.73 -22.57
CA ASN A 111 -9.40 -12.65 -21.58
C ASN A 111 -8.55 -11.37 -21.75
N ARG A 112 -8.97 -10.44 -22.61
CA ARG A 112 -8.24 -9.21 -22.93
C ARG A 112 -8.93 -7.93 -22.45
N CYS A 113 -10.15 -8.05 -21.95
CA CYS A 113 -10.89 -6.91 -21.40
C CYS A 113 -10.32 -6.53 -20.03
N TYR A 114 -10.35 -5.23 -19.75
CA TYR A 114 -10.15 -4.72 -18.41
C TYR A 114 -11.39 -4.93 -17.54
N TYR A 115 -11.23 -4.62 -16.27
CA TYR A 115 -12.26 -4.63 -15.25
C TYR A 115 -12.39 -3.23 -14.66
N THR A 116 -13.61 -2.88 -14.30
CA THR A 116 -13.95 -1.63 -13.64
C THR A 116 -14.15 -1.88 -12.16
N ALA A 117 -13.48 -1.08 -11.31
CA ALA A 117 -13.83 -0.92 -9.91
C ALA A 117 -14.64 0.38 -9.78
N THR A 118 -15.92 0.27 -9.44
CA THR A 118 -16.81 1.41 -9.26
C THR A 118 -17.13 1.56 -7.77
N PHE A 119 -17.15 2.79 -7.28
CA PHE A 119 -17.60 3.11 -5.93
C PHE A 119 -18.15 4.53 -5.85
N THR A 120 -19.18 4.71 -5.02
CA THR A 120 -19.80 6.02 -4.76
C THR A 120 -19.28 6.59 -3.45
N ILE A 121 -18.85 7.86 -3.46
CA ILE A 121 -18.38 8.59 -2.27
C ILE A 121 -19.29 9.79 -2.03
N THR A 122 -19.73 9.97 -0.78
CA THR A 122 -20.39 11.19 -0.32
C THR A 122 -19.45 11.88 0.67
N PHE A 123 -19.03 13.11 0.34
CA PHE A 123 -18.07 13.85 1.16
C PHE A 123 -18.77 14.62 2.27
N GLN A 124 -18.11 14.75 3.42
CA GLN A 124 -18.66 15.49 4.58
C GLN A 124 -18.52 17.00 4.42
N HIS A 125 -17.43 17.46 3.83
CA HIS A 125 -17.07 18.87 3.75
C HIS A 125 -16.96 19.32 2.29
N SER A 126 -17.52 20.50 1.99
CA SER A 126 -17.34 21.14 0.70
C SER A 126 -15.94 21.75 0.63
N TYR A 127 -15.31 21.71 -0.54
CA TYR A 127 -13.99 22.28 -0.80
C TYR A 127 -12.86 21.70 0.08
N ASP A 128 -13.05 20.48 0.61
CA ASP A 128 -11.98 19.74 1.28
C ASP A 128 -10.90 19.32 0.27
N VAL A 129 -9.75 18.92 0.80
CA VAL A 129 -8.76 18.12 0.10
C VAL A 129 -8.79 16.73 0.72
N CYS A 130 -9.25 15.76 -0.05
CA CYS A 130 -9.36 14.37 0.36
C CYS A 130 -8.37 13.51 -0.43
N TYR A 131 -7.64 12.64 0.25
CA TYR A 131 -6.85 11.60 -0.41
C TYR A 131 -7.62 10.28 -0.38
N LEU A 132 -7.83 9.66 -1.55
CA LEU A 132 -8.38 8.31 -1.66
C LEU A 132 -7.27 7.32 -1.98
N ALA A 133 -7.30 6.15 -1.34
CA ALA A 133 -6.38 5.06 -1.61
C ALA A 133 -7.05 3.69 -1.61
N TYR A 134 -6.42 2.74 -2.30
CA TYR A 134 -6.88 1.35 -2.41
C TYR A 134 -6.94 0.65 -1.03
N HIS A 135 -5.94 0.91 -0.19
CA HIS A 135 -5.85 0.42 1.18
C HIS A 135 -5.07 1.44 2.03
N TYR A 136 -5.01 1.26 3.36
CA TYR A 136 -4.22 2.08 4.29
C TYR A 136 -2.77 2.25 3.83
N PRO A 137 -2.39 3.44 3.32
CA PRO A 137 -1.07 3.66 2.75
C PRO A 137 0.00 3.50 3.82
N TYR A 138 1.14 2.94 3.41
CA TYR A 138 2.35 2.89 4.21
C TYR A 138 3.52 3.27 3.31
N THR A 139 4.03 4.49 3.49
CA THR A 139 5.06 5.08 2.63
C THR A 139 6.47 4.69 3.06
N TYR A 140 7.43 4.81 2.15
CA TYR A 140 8.83 4.60 2.49
C TYR A 140 9.32 5.62 3.53
N ALA A 141 8.89 6.89 3.43
CA ALA A 141 9.20 7.91 4.41
C ALA A 141 8.68 7.54 5.82
N GLN A 142 7.46 7.00 5.91
CA GLN A 142 6.93 6.49 7.18
C GLN A 142 7.78 5.37 7.76
N LEU A 143 8.28 4.44 6.93
CA LEU A 143 9.24 3.42 7.40
C LEU A 143 10.49 4.08 7.97
N GLN A 144 11.10 5.01 7.23
CA GLN A 144 12.34 5.67 7.66
C GLN A 144 12.13 6.41 8.98
N THR A 145 11.06 7.21 9.11
CA THR A 145 10.72 7.92 10.35
C THR A 145 10.48 6.95 11.51
N PHE A 146 9.78 5.84 11.28
CA PHE A 146 9.59 4.81 12.29
C PHE A 146 10.92 4.23 12.77
N LEU A 147 11.82 3.84 11.85
CA LEU A 147 13.12 3.28 12.21
C LEU A 147 14.02 4.29 12.93
N SER A 148 14.02 5.57 12.52
CA SER A 148 14.74 6.63 13.24
C SER A 148 14.20 6.86 14.65
N THR A 149 12.89 6.73 14.84
CA THR A 149 12.27 6.80 16.18
C THR A 149 12.70 5.62 17.05
N VAL A 150 12.75 4.41 16.47
CA VAL A 150 13.24 3.20 17.14
C VAL A 150 14.71 3.35 17.52
N GLU A 151 15.56 3.85 16.64
CA GLU A 151 16.99 4.09 16.93
C GLU A 151 17.22 5.09 18.06
N SER A 152 16.33 6.08 18.18
CA SER A 152 16.38 7.09 19.24
C SER A 152 15.80 6.59 20.57
N SER A 153 15.21 5.39 20.60
CA SER A 153 14.56 4.84 21.77
C SER A 153 15.54 4.16 22.72
N VAL A 154 15.27 4.22 24.02
CA VAL A 154 16.04 3.49 25.04
C VAL A 154 15.43 2.11 25.25
N PHE A 155 16.20 1.06 24.96
CA PHE A 155 15.80 -0.32 25.22
C PHE A 155 16.39 -0.85 26.52
N PRO A 156 15.79 -1.90 27.12
CA PRO A 156 16.43 -2.65 28.19
C PRO A 156 17.84 -3.11 27.80
N SER A 157 18.76 -3.16 28.77
CA SER A 157 20.18 -3.40 28.52
C SER A 157 20.49 -4.75 27.86
N ASP A 158 19.60 -5.73 28.02
CA ASP A 158 19.71 -7.07 27.44
C ASP A 158 19.29 -7.11 25.97
N VAL A 159 18.58 -6.10 25.46
CA VAL A 159 18.14 -6.03 24.06
C VAL A 159 19.30 -5.60 23.17
N LEU A 160 19.53 -6.37 22.11
CA LEU A 160 20.37 -5.99 20.98
C LEU A 160 19.45 -5.61 19.82
N TYR A 161 19.49 -4.34 19.45
CA TYR A 161 18.91 -3.81 18.22
C TYR A 161 20.06 -3.31 17.33
N ASN A 162 20.04 -3.69 16.06
CA ASN A 162 20.98 -3.19 15.06
C ASN A 162 20.24 -2.97 13.74
N ASN A 163 20.36 -1.78 13.17
CA ASN A 163 19.82 -1.43 11.86
C ASN A 163 20.98 -1.30 10.87
N GLN A 164 21.04 -2.20 9.89
CA GLN A 164 22.09 -2.21 8.88
C GLN A 164 21.49 -2.01 7.50
N VAL A 165 22.28 -1.50 6.56
CA VAL A 165 21.90 -1.47 5.15
C VAL A 165 22.15 -2.87 4.58
N LEU A 166 21.08 -3.55 4.14
CA LEU A 166 21.18 -4.83 3.45
C LEU A 166 21.75 -4.64 2.04
N CYS A 167 21.15 -3.70 1.31
CA CYS A 167 21.50 -3.35 -0.05
C CYS A 167 20.86 -1.99 -0.42
N HIS A 168 21.17 -1.53 -1.62
CA HIS A 168 20.49 -0.42 -2.27
C HIS A 168 19.64 -0.95 -3.41
N THR A 169 18.50 -0.30 -3.66
CA THR A 169 17.70 -0.54 -4.86
C THR A 169 18.29 0.13 -6.09
N LEU A 170 17.66 -0.06 -7.27
CA LEU A 170 18.14 0.49 -8.54
C LEU A 170 18.28 2.02 -8.55
N ASN A 171 17.41 2.76 -7.84
CA ASN A 171 17.52 4.22 -7.72
C ASN A 171 18.25 4.64 -6.43
N GLY A 172 18.97 3.73 -5.79
CA GLY A 172 19.82 4.02 -4.63
C GLY A 172 19.12 4.07 -3.28
N ASN A 173 17.81 3.76 -3.20
CA ASN A 173 17.08 3.75 -1.93
C ASN A 173 17.57 2.61 -1.02
N LEU A 174 17.67 2.90 0.28
CA LEU A 174 18.16 1.95 1.28
C LEU A 174 17.14 0.85 1.56
N VAL A 175 17.60 -0.40 1.60
CA VAL A 175 16.83 -1.54 2.11
C VAL A 175 17.41 -1.92 3.48
N PRO A 176 16.71 -1.66 4.59
CA PRO A 176 17.23 -1.96 5.93
C PRO A 176 17.11 -3.46 6.26
N LEU A 177 18.08 -3.96 7.01
CA LEU A 177 18.07 -5.24 7.71
C LEU A 177 18.19 -4.97 9.21
N LEU A 178 17.11 -5.22 9.95
CA LEU A 178 17.09 -5.12 11.39
C LEU A 178 17.53 -6.44 12.02
N THR A 179 18.31 -6.36 13.09
CA THR A 179 18.62 -7.49 13.97
C THR A 179 18.05 -7.20 15.34
N ILE A 180 17.17 -8.07 15.83
CA ILE A 180 16.56 -7.96 17.17
C ILE A 180 16.75 -9.28 17.92
N THR A 181 17.41 -9.24 19.07
CA THR A 181 17.63 -10.42 19.93
C THR A 181 18.03 -9.96 21.34
N SER A 182 18.19 -10.88 22.28
CA SER A 182 18.89 -10.59 23.54
C SER A 182 20.39 -10.91 23.44
N LYS A 183 21.22 -10.17 24.18
CA LYS A 183 22.70 -10.23 24.09
C LYS A 183 23.32 -11.54 24.59
N ASP A 184 22.58 -12.32 25.38
CA ASP A 184 23.04 -13.60 25.89
C ASP A 184 23.12 -14.66 24.78
N LYS A 185 24.12 -15.55 24.86
CA LYS A 185 24.20 -16.80 24.07
C LYS A 185 23.93 -16.67 22.57
N ILE A 186 24.27 -15.54 21.94
CA ILE A 186 23.95 -15.27 20.52
C ILE A 186 24.38 -16.42 19.58
N LYS A 187 25.54 -17.04 19.83
CA LYS A 187 26.06 -18.14 18.99
C LYS A 187 25.24 -19.43 19.05
N GLU A 188 24.41 -19.61 20.07
CA GLU A 188 23.57 -20.80 20.28
C GLU A 188 22.16 -20.61 19.71
N LYS A 189 21.79 -19.40 19.30
CA LYS A 189 20.42 -19.06 18.89
C LYS A 189 20.19 -19.33 17.41
N GLU A 190 19.01 -19.85 17.10
CA GLU A 190 18.53 -19.98 15.72
C GLU A 190 18.11 -18.62 15.15
N VAL A 191 18.18 -18.48 13.83
CA VAL A 191 17.83 -17.26 13.11
C VAL A 191 16.44 -17.39 12.51
N ILE A 192 15.57 -16.40 12.77
CA ILE A 192 14.29 -16.23 12.10
C ILE A 192 14.40 -15.05 11.14
N LEU A 193 14.24 -15.31 9.84
CA LEU A 193 14.19 -14.28 8.81
C LEU A 193 12.73 -13.88 8.52
N LEU A 194 12.42 -12.60 8.71
CA LEU A 194 11.13 -12.01 8.39
C LEU A 194 11.29 -10.99 7.27
N THR A 195 10.45 -11.06 6.24
CA THR A 195 10.45 -10.10 5.14
C THR A 195 9.03 -9.59 4.87
N SER A 196 8.91 -8.37 4.35
CA SER A 196 7.62 -7.76 4.02
C SER A 196 7.72 -6.84 2.81
N ARG A 197 6.56 -6.50 2.22
CA ARG A 197 6.41 -5.66 1.02
C ARG A 197 7.30 -6.08 -0.15
N VAL A 198 7.20 -7.35 -0.54
CA VAL A 198 7.72 -7.81 -1.84
C VAL A 198 6.88 -7.16 -2.94
N HIS A 199 5.56 -7.26 -2.81
CA HIS A 199 4.61 -6.49 -3.61
C HIS A 199 4.37 -5.13 -2.94
N PRO A 200 4.63 -4.03 -3.66
CA PRO A 200 4.54 -2.68 -3.11
C PRO A 200 3.10 -2.28 -2.75
N GLY A 201 2.08 -2.73 -3.50
CA GLY A 201 0.67 -2.40 -3.23
C GLY A 201 0.08 -3.07 -1.98
N GLU A 202 0.76 -4.08 -1.42
CA GLU A 202 0.33 -4.83 -0.22
C GLU A 202 0.73 -4.09 1.07
N SER A 203 0.27 -2.84 1.19
CA SER A 203 0.63 -1.93 2.30
C SER A 203 0.27 -2.46 3.69
N ASN A 204 -0.75 -3.31 3.81
CA ASN A 204 -1.11 -4.00 5.05
C ASN A 204 0.07 -4.79 5.64
N ALA A 205 0.94 -5.37 4.82
CA ALA A 205 2.10 -6.12 5.28
C ALA A 205 3.12 -5.24 6.03
N SER A 206 3.20 -3.94 5.73
CA SER A 206 4.05 -3.02 6.48
C SER A 206 3.48 -2.68 7.85
N TRP A 207 2.17 -2.50 7.96
CA TRP A 207 1.52 -2.25 9.25
C TRP A 207 1.69 -3.44 10.19
N VAL A 208 1.51 -4.67 9.68
CA VAL A 208 1.78 -5.89 10.45
C VAL A 208 3.25 -5.95 10.86
N MET A 209 4.17 -5.69 9.93
CA MET A 209 5.60 -5.73 10.23
C MET A 209 6.03 -4.68 11.25
N GLN A 210 5.49 -3.46 11.19
CA GLN A 210 5.73 -2.43 12.20
C GLN A 210 5.26 -2.89 13.58
N GLY A 211 4.05 -3.47 13.67
CA GLY A 211 3.53 -4.05 14.91
C GLY A 211 4.41 -5.19 15.45
N THR A 212 4.89 -6.08 14.57
CA THR A 212 5.83 -7.15 14.93
C THR A 212 7.12 -6.60 15.51
N ILE A 213 7.71 -5.57 14.88
CA ILE A 213 8.93 -4.92 15.38
C ILE A 213 8.67 -4.28 16.74
N CYS A 214 7.58 -3.52 16.90
CA CYS A 214 7.20 -2.93 18.19
C CYS A 214 7.04 -4.00 19.28
N HIS A 215 6.38 -5.12 18.99
CA HIS A 215 6.23 -6.21 19.94
C HIS A 215 7.58 -6.82 20.31
N LEU A 216 8.43 -7.13 19.32
CA LEU A 216 9.77 -7.68 19.53
C LEU A 216 10.70 -6.74 20.29
N LEU A 217 10.42 -5.43 20.34
CA LEU A 217 11.17 -4.45 21.13
C LEU A 217 10.53 -4.15 22.50
N SER A 218 9.29 -4.59 22.72
CA SER A 218 8.57 -4.34 23.97
C SER A 218 9.16 -5.09 25.17
N ASP A 219 8.80 -4.65 26.38
CA ASP A 219 9.19 -5.28 27.65
C ASP A 219 8.30 -6.46 28.07
N THR A 220 7.40 -6.91 27.19
CA THR A 220 6.48 -8.01 27.51
C THR A 220 7.22 -9.33 27.71
N GLN A 221 6.66 -10.21 28.56
CA GLN A 221 7.26 -11.51 28.86
C GLN A 221 7.44 -12.38 27.61
N THR A 222 6.46 -12.35 26.70
CA THR A 222 6.52 -13.06 25.42
C THR A 222 7.66 -12.54 24.55
N ALA A 223 7.81 -11.23 24.41
CA ALA A 223 8.88 -10.65 23.60
C ALA A 223 10.27 -10.95 24.18
N LYS A 224 10.43 -10.92 25.51
CA LYS A 224 11.65 -11.35 26.21
C LYS A 224 11.98 -12.81 25.92
N ALA A 225 10.99 -13.71 26.03
CA ALA A 225 11.18 -15.13 25.74
C ALA A 225 11.61 -15.37 24.28
N LEU A 226 10.96 -14.69 23.32
CA LEU A 226 11.32 -14.76 21.91
C LEU A 226 12.75 -14.27 21.64
N ARG A 227 13.15 -13.13 22.20
CA ARG A 227 14.52 -12.58 22.05
C ARG A 227 15.59 -13.48 22.67
N LYS A 228 15.26 -14.19 23.75
CA LYS A 228 16.14 -15.18 24.40
C LYS A 228 16.30 -16.45 23.56
N ALA A 229 15.27 -16.86 22.82
CA ALA A 229 15.33 -18.06 22.00
C ALA A 229 15.95 -17.81 20.61
N TYR A 230 15.69 -16.65 20.00
CA TYR A 230 15.96 -16.44 18.57
C TYR A 230 16.70 -15.14 18.27
N ILE A 231 17.35 -15.12 17.10
CA ILE A 231 17.83 -13.91 16.43
C ILE A 231 16.85 -13.57 15.32
N PHE A 232 16.16 -12.44 15.42
CA PHE A 232 15.28 -11.96 14.36
C PHE A 232 16.07 -11.10 13.37
N LYS A 233 16.09 -11.52 12.11
CA LYS A 233 16.58 -10.75 10.97
C LYS A 233 15.36 -10.26 10.19
N ILE A 234 15.18 -8.95 10.08
CA ILE A 234 13.94 -8.38 9.56
C ILE A 234 14.23 -7.42 8.41
N VAL A 235 13.63 -7.67 7.24
CA VAL A 235 13.60 -6.72 6.11
C VAL A 235 12.19 -6.15 6.01
N PRO A 236 11.92 -4.96 6.58
CA PRO A 236 10.56 -4.45 6.73
C PRO A 236 9.92 -4.00 5.42
N MET A 237 10.73 -3.70 4.39
CA MET A 237 10.25 -3.36 3.06
C MET A 237 11.27 -3.79 2.01
N LEU A 238 10.98 -4.88 1.29
CA LEU A 238 11.86 -5.42 0.26
C LEU A 238 11.83 -4.60 -1.05
N ASN A 239 10.69 -3.99 -1.36
CA ASN A 239 10.50 -3.24 -2.60
C ASN A 239 10.17 -1.77 -2.38
N PRO A 240 11.08 -0.97 -1.76
CA PRO A 240 10.81 0.44 -1.50
C PRO A 240 10.66 1.25 -2.80
N GLU A 241 11.31 0.84 -3.89
CA GLU A 241 11.11 1.47 -5.21
C GLU A 241 9.67 1.40 -5.67
N GLY A 242 9.07 0.21 -5.67
CA GLY A 242 7.67 0.05 -6.04
C GLY A 242 6.75 0.91 -5.18
N VAL A 243 7.05 1.01 -3.88
CA VAL A 243 6.26 1.82 -2.93
C VAL A 243 6.36 3.31 -3.26
N ILE A 244 7.58 3.82 -3.50
CA ILE A 244 7.81 5.22 -3.87
C ILE A 244 7.11 5.53 -5.20
N HIS A 245 7.15 4.60 -6.16
CA HIS A 245 6.53 4.74 -7.47
C HIS A 245 5.01 4.50 -7.47
N GLY A 246 4.42 4.01 -6.38
CA GLY A 246 2.98 3.82 -6.24
C GLY A 246 2.42 2.59 -6.97
N LYS A 247 3.16 1.48 -6.93
CA LYS A 247 2.69 0.14 -7.30
C LYS A 247 1.97 -0.56 -6.17
#